data_AF-A0A6I3X4X6-F1
#
_entry.id   AF-A0A6I3X4X6-F1
#
_cell.length_a   1.000
_cell.length_b   1.000
_cell.length_c   1.000
_cell.angle_alpha   90.00
_cell.angle_beta   90.00
_cell.angle_gamma   90.00
#
_symmetry.space_group_name_H-M   'P 1'
#
loop_
_entity.id
_entity.type
_entity.pdbx_description
1 polymer ?
#
loop_
_entity_poly.entity_id
_entity_poly.type
_entity_poly.pdbx_seq_one_letter_code
_entity_poly.pdbx_strand_id
1 'polypeptide(L)'
;MYRRELPCNRERGVALIVTLVMLAAVLLLAATAAGMALMGEKAARAERDRHVALQSAEDALMDAERDIEQAGTARAALLAAPTDFVPGCGTGAALGLCAAVEAGAPPPWQAVDLADDGAGVALGRFTGAAMQTGEGALPMRRPRYIIERRPYHRPGEEAGTAPRFYYRVTAIGFGNREGVHVVLQSAWRRPGD
;
A
#
# COMPACT_ATOMS: atom_id res chain seq x y z
N MET A 1 -42.18 70.40 -46.91
CA MET A 1 -41.85 69.57 -45.73
C MET A 1 -41.80 68.10 -46.16
N TYR A 2 -40.62 67.49 -46.23
CA TYR A 2 -40.46 66.07 -46.59
C TYR A 2 -40.52 65.23 -45.31
N ARG A 3 -41.59 64.43 -45.12
CA ARG A 3 -41.67 63.44 -44.04
C ARG A 3 -41.13 62.12 -44.60
N ARG A 4 -39.86 61.79 -44.31
CA ARG A 4 -39.29 60.47 -44.62
C ARG A 4 -39.84 59.48 -43.61
N GLU A 5 -40.63 58.52 -44.07
CA GLU A 5 -41.02 57.37 -43.25
C GLU A 5 -39.84 56.40 -43.20
N LEU A 6 -39.34 56.13 -41.99
CA LEU A 6 -38.30 55.12 -41.76
C LEU A 6 -38.93 53.73 -41.86
N PRO A 7 -38.36 52.81 -42.66
CA PRO A 7 -38.87 51.45 -42.76
C PRO A 7 -38.72 50.74 -41.40
N CYS A 8 -39.84 50.25 -40.86
CA CYS A 8 -39.87 49.44 -39.66
C CYS A 8 -39.31 48.05 -40.00
N ASN A 9 -38.03 47.82 -39.69
CA ASN A 9 -37.43 46.49 -39.77
C ASN A 9 -38.15 45.58 -38.77
N ARG A 10 -38.78 44.52 -39.28
CA ARG A 10 -39.42 43.50 -38.47
C ARG A 10 -38.33 42.59 -37.91
N GLU A 11 -37.88 42.90 -36.68
CA GLU A 11 -36.98 42.08 -35.87
C GLU A 11 -37.50 40.63 -35.83
N ARG A 12 -36.86 39.74 -36.60
CA ARG A 12 -37.16 38.30 -36.58
C ARG A 12 -36.43 37.71 -35.38
N GLY A 13 -37.14 36.98 -34.53
CA GLY A 13 -36.70 36.43 -33.23
C GLY A 13 -35.55 35.41 -33.25
N VAL A 14 -34.50 35.64 -34.05
CA VAL A 14 -33.29 34.82 -34.18
C VAL A 14 -32.31 35.08 -33.03
N ALA A 15 -32.33 36.29 -32.42
CA ALA A 15 -31.44 36.64 -31.31
C ALA A 15 -31.60 35.72 -30.09
N LEU A 16 -32.82 35.30 -29.77
CA LEU A 16 -33.09 34.35 -28.68
C LEU A 16 -32.48 32.97 -28.98
N ILE A 17 -32.60 32.50 -30.22
CA ILE A 17 -32.06 31.19 -30.62
C ILE A 17 -30.53 31.21 -30.55
N VAL A 18 -29.89 32.26 -31.06
CA VAL A 18 -28.42 32.40 -31.03
C VAL A 18 -27.92 32.48 -29.59
N THR A 19 -28.57 33.26 -28.72
CA THR A 19 -28.19 33.35 -27.31
C THR A 19 -28.38 32.03 -26.58
N LEU A 20 -29.48 31.31 -26.82
CA LEU A 20 -29.72 30.00 -26.21
C LEU A 20 -28.70 28.94 -26.66
N VAL A 21 -28.34 28.93 -27.96
CA VAL A 21 -27.29 28.05 -28.48
C VAL A 21 -25.93 28.38 -27.86
N MET A 22 -25.58 29.67 -27.75
CA MET A 22 -24.32 30.10 -27.10
C MET A 22 -24.30 29.74 -25.62
N LEU A 23 -25.39 29.98 -24.88
CA LEU A 23 -25.50 29.60 -23.48
C LEU A 23 -25.42 28.08 -23.29
N ALA A 24 -26.08 27.31 -24.15
CA ALA A 24 -25.99 25.85 -24.13
C ALA A 24 -24.55 25.37 -24.38
N ALA A 25 -23.84 25.98 -25.34
CA ALA A 25 -22.45 25.67 -25.61
C ALA A 25 -21.54 25.97 -24.39
N VAL A 26 -21.69 27.14 -23.77
CA VAL A 26 -20.92 27.52 -22.57
C VAL A 26 -21.24 26.60 -21.39
N LEU A 27 -22.52 26.23 -21.20
CA LEU A 27 -22.94 25.33 -20.14
C LEU A 27 -22.31 23.94 -20.29
N LEU A 28 -22.25 23.40 -21.51
CA LEU A 28 -21.61 22.10 -21.76
C LEU A 28 -20.11 22.15 -21.45
N LEU A 29 -19.41 23.23 -21.82
CA LEU A 29 -18.00 23.43 -21.47
C LEU A 29 -17.77 23.57 -19.95
N ALA A 30 -18.67 24.29 -19.27
CA ALA A 30 -18.60 24.42 -17.81
C ALA A 30 -18.86 23.07 -17.12
N ALA A 31 -19.81 22.28 -17.60
CA ALA A 31 -20.14 20.96 -17.05
C ALA A 31 -18.99 19.96 -17.21
N THR A 32 -18.32 19.95 -18.37
CA THR A 32 -17.15 19.09 -18.58
C THR A 32 -15.98 19.51 -17.69
N ALA A 33 -15.71 20.81 -17.58
CA ALA A 33 -14.68 21.34 -16.67
C ALA A 33 -14.94 20.96 -15.20
N ALA A 34 -16.18 21.10 -14.73
CA ALA A 34 -16.57 20.69 -13.38
C ALA A 34 -16.42 19.17 -13.16
N GLY A 35 -16.80 18.37 -14.15
CA GLY A 35 -16.60 16.92 -14.11
C GLY A 35 -15.13 16.51 -14.00
N MET A 36 -14.24 17.16 -14.77
CA MET A 36 -12.79 16.93 -14.70
C MET A 36 -12.22 17.30 -13.32
N ALA A 37 -12.65 18.42 -12.74
CA ALA A 37 -12.21 18.85 -11.40
C ALA A 37 -12.60 17.81 -10.32
N LEU A 38 -13.83 17.31 -10.35
CA LEU A 38 -14.31 16.30 -9.41
C LEU A 38 -13.56 14.96 -9.54
N MET A 39 -13.24 14.54 -10.77
CA MET A 39 -12.43 13.34 -10.97
C MET A 39 -10.99 13.54 -10.49
N GLY A 40 -10.41 14.72 -10.73
CA GLY A 40 -9.10 15.11 -10.22
C GLY A 40 -9.03 15.08 -8.70
N GLU A 41 -10.06 15.58 -8.00
CA GLU A 41 -10.12 15.50 -6.54
C GLU A 41 -10.17 14.05 -6.03
N LYS A 42 -10.97 13.19 -6.65
CA LYS A 42 -11.07 11.78 -6.26
C LYS A 42 -9.73 11.05 -6.46
N ALA A 43 -9.07 11.30 -7.59
CA ALA A 43 -7.75 10.75 -7.87
C ALA A 43 -6.70 11.24 -6.86
N ALA A 44 -6.67 12.54 -6.56
CA ALA A 44 -5.75 13.12 -5.59
C ALA A 44 -6.00 12.62 -4.16
N ARG A 45 -7.25 12.29 -3.79
CA ARG A 45 -7.55 11.62 -2.51
C ARG A 45 -7.02 10.18 -2.51
N ALA A 46 -7.32 9.41 -3.56
CA ALA A 46 -6.84 8.02 -3.68
C ALA A 46 -5.31 7.91 -3.65
N GLU A 47 -4.59 8.82 -4.31
CA GLU A 47 -3.13 8.83 -4.31
C GLU A 47 -2.56 9.16 -2.92
N ARG A 48 -3.15 10.14 -2.21
CA ARG A 48 -2.77 10.44 -0.83
C ARG A 48 -2.95 9.24 0.09
N ASP A 49 -4.08 8.56 0.00
CA ASP A 49 -4.36 7.39 0.84
C ASP A 49 -3.39 6.23 0.54
N ARG A 50 -3.01 6.07 -0.74
CA ARG A 50 -1.99 5.11 -1.17
C ARG A 50 -0.60 5.46 -0.62
N HIS A 51 -0.23 6.73 -0.60
CA HIS A 51 1.03 7.18 0.01
C HIS A 51 1.07 6.90 1.52
N VAL A 52 -0.03 7.13 2.25
CA VAL A 52 -0.13 6.77 3.67
C VAL A 52 0.04 5.25 3.86
N ALA A 53 -0.61 4.44 3.02
CA ALA A 53 -0.45 2.99 3.07
C ALA A 53 0.99 2.55 2.76
N LEU A 54 1.67 3.20 1.80
CA LEU A 54 3.06 2.93 1.46
C LEU A 54 3.99 3.25 2.64
N GLN A 55 3.87 4.44 3.22
CA GLN A 55 4.67 4.85 4.39
C GLN A 55 4.45 3.90 5.57
N SER A 56 3.18 3.52 5.82
CA SER A 56 2.83 2.54 6.83
C SER A 56 3.49 1.18 6.56
N ALA A 57 3.57 0.73 5.30
CA ALA A 57 4.23 -0.52 4.94
C ALA A 57 5.76 -0.44 5.11
N GLU A 58 6.37 0.70 4.76
CA GLU A 58 7.81 0.97 4.96
C GLU A 58 8.17 0.96 6.44
N ASP A 59 7.33 1.54 7.30
CA ASP A 59 7.53 1.52 8.75
C ASP A 59 7.51 0.10 9.31
N ALA A 60 6.63 -0.77 8.81
CA ALA A 60 6.63 -2.19 9.19
C ALA A 60 7.83 -2.98 8.64
N LEU A 61 8.32 -2.67 7.43
CA LEU A 61 9.56 -3.26 6.94
C LEU A 61 10.74 -2.89 7.83
N MET A 62 10.87 -1.60 8.16
CA MET A 62 11.93 -1.12 9.03
C MET A 62 11.82 -1.73 10.44
N ASP A 63 10.59 -1.95 10.92
CA ASP A 63 10.36 -2.62 12.19
C ASP A 63 10.76 -4.09 12.17
N ALA A 64 10.46 -4.80 11.08
CA ALA A 64 10.87 -6.18 10.89
C ALA A 64 12.40 -6.34 10.79
N GLU A 65 13.08 -5.39 10.13
CA GLU A 65 14.54 -5.37 10.09
C GLU A 65 15.14 -5.18 11.49
N ARG A 66 14.61 -4.21 12.27
CA ARG A 66 14.99 -4.04 13.68
C ARG A 66 14.70 -5.27 14.51
N ASP A 67 13.59 -5.95 14.28
CA ASP A 67 13.24 -7.21 14.93
C ASP A 67 14.27 -8.31 14.60
N ILE A 68 14.70 -8.44 13.34
CA ILE A 68 15.73 -9.41 12.95
C ILE A 68 17.10 -9.09 13.60
N GLU A 69 17.45 -7.82 13.75
CA GLU A 69 18.73 -7.38 14.29
C GLU A 69 18.79 -7.36 15.82
N GLN A 70 17.71 -6.92 16.47
CA GLN A 70 17.66 -6.56 17.89
C GLN A 70 16.63 -7.39 18.67
N ALA A 71 16.22 -8.54 18.14
CA ALA A 71 15.31 -9.45 18.82
C ALA A 71 15.78 -9.79 20.24
N GLY A 72 14.82 -9.85 21.17
CA GLY A 72 15.05 -10.43 22.50
C GLY A 72 15.48 -11.90 22.43
N THR A 73 16.10 -12.40 23.49
CA THR A 73 16.82 -13.70 23.52
C THR A 73 16.04 -14.88 22.92
N ALA A 74 14.77 -15.08 23.32
CA ALA A 74 13.94 -16.16 22.82
C ALA A 74 13.65 -16.05 21.31
N ARG A 75 13.35 -14.83 20.84
CA ARG A 75 13.05 -14.59 19.42
C ARG A 75 14.32 -14.65 18.56
N ALA A 76 15.43 -14.16 19.08
CA ALA A 76 16.73 -14.25 18.41
C ALA A 76 17.17 -15.71 18.18
N ALA A 77 16.91 -16.60 19.14
CA ALA A 77 17.18 -18.03 19.00
C ALA A 77 16.37 -18.67 17.85
N LEU A 78 15.08 -18.37 17.75
CA LEU A 78 14.20 -18.86 16.68
C LEU A 78 14.63 -18.33 15.30
N LEU A 79 14.97 -17.03 15.22
CA LEU A 79 15.48 -16.41 14.00
C LEU A 79 16.78 -17.09 13.52
N ALA A 80 17.66 -17.44 14.45
CA ALA A 80 18.93 -18.10 14.14
C ALA A 80 18.79 -19.58 13.70
N ALA A 81 17.67 -20.25 13.97
CA ALA A 81 17.51 -21.69 13.80
C ALA A 81 16.68 -22.09 12.55
N PRO A 82 17.30 -22.73 11.53
CA PRO A 82 16.77 -23.65 10.50
C PRO A 82 15.27 -23.95 10.45
N THR A 83 14.86 -24.54 11.55
CA THR A 83 13.69 -25.41 11.68
C THR A 83 12.55 -24.76 12.44
N ASP A 84 12.79 -23.58 13.00
CA ASP A 84 11.90 -22.98 14.00
C ASP A 84 10.87 -22.04 13.36
N PHE A 85 10.98 -21.82 12.05
CA PHE A 85 9.94 -21.21 11.24
C PHE A 85 8.91 -22.29 10.94
N VAL A 86 7.64 -22.04 11.26
CA VAL A 86 6.57 -23.05 11.21
C VAL A 86 5.50 -22.68 10.18
N PRO A 87 4.74 -23.65 9.65
CA PRO A 87 3.55 -23.38 8.87
C PRO A 87 2.56 -22.51 9.67
N GLY A 88 1.85 -21.61 8.99
CA GLY A 88 0.91 -20.69 9.66
C GLY A 88 1.57 -19.56 10.47
N CYS A 89 2.88 -19.33 10.28
CA CYS A 89 3.61 -18.18 10.83
C CYS A 89 3.70 -18.11 12.37
N GLY A 90 3.50 -19.23 13.06
CA GLY A 90 3.79 -19.38 14.48
C GLY A 90 2.97 -18.50 15.43
N THR A 91 3.29 -18.56 16.72
CA THR A 91 2.65 -17.77 17.78
C THR A 91 3.68 -17.36 18.84
N GLY A 92 3.30 -16.50 19.78
CA GLY A 92 4.19 -16.09 20.87
C GLY A 92 5.48 -15.44 20.34
N ALA A 93 6.64 -15.96 20.74
CA ALA A 93 7.95 -15.49 20.25
C ALA A 93 8.22 -15.85 18.78
N ALA A 94 7.52 -16.84 18.23
CA ALA A 94 7.63 -17.28 16.84
C ALA A 94 6.60 -16.61 15.90
N LEU A 95 5.72 -15.74 16.43
CA LEU A 95 4.71 -15.05 15.61
C LEU A 95 5.38 -14.31 14.45
N GLY A 96 4.80 -14.45 13.26
CA GLY A 96 5.30 -13.92 11.99
C GLY A 96 6.41 -14.71 11.34
N LEU A 97 6.93 -15.78 11.95
CA LEU A 97 8.03 -16.58 11.37
C LEU A 97 7.46 -17.74 10.55
N CYS A 98 7.36 -17.56 9.24
CA CYS A 98 6.69 -18.52 8.35
C CYS A 98 7.67 -19.50 7.70
N ALA A 99 7.39 -20.80 7.83
CA ALA A 99 8.17 -21.85 7.17
C ALA A 99 8.17 -21.69 5.64
N ALA A 100 9.26 -22.15 5.01
CA ALA A 100 9.24 -22.39 3.58
C ALA A 100 8.18 -23.45 3.23
N VAL A 101 7.51 -23.25 2.10
CA VAL A 101 6.53 -24.21 1.57
C VAL A 101 7.19 -25.09 0.50
N GLU A 102 6.62 -26.27 0.26
CA GLU A 102 7.07 -27.16 -0.81
C GLU A 102 6.97 -26.49 -2.20
N ALA A 103 7.80 -26.96 -3.13
CA ALA A 103 7.78 -26.46 -4.50
C ALA A 103 6.40 -26.65 -5.14
N GLY A 104 5.80 -25.56 -5.62
CA GLY A 104 4.47 -25.56 -6.24
C GLY A 104 3.32 -25.13 -5.31
N ALA A 105 3.55 -25.05 -3.99
CA ALA A 105 2.59 -24.46 -3.06
C ALA A 105 2.67 -22.91 -3.08
N PRO A 106 1.56 -22.21 -2.78
CA PRO A 106 1.61 -20.75 -2.66
C PRO A 106 2.53 -20.35 -1.51
N PRO A 107 3.42 -19.35 -1.71
CA PRO A 107 4.31 -18.88 -0.66
C PRO A 107 3.50 -18.33 0.52
N PRO A 108 4.06 -18.34 1.75
CA PRO A 108 3.36 -17.92 2.95
C PRO A 108 2.66 -16.57 2.83
N TRP A 109 3.30 -15.56 2.24
CA TRP A 109 2.70 -14.23 2.06
C TRP A 109 1.46 -14.20 1.14
N GLN A 110 1.24 -15.21 0.30
CA GLN A 110 0.00 -15.37 -0.47
C GLN A 110 -1.01 -16.29 0.23
N ALA A 111 -0.53 -17.19 1.08
CA ALA A 111 -1.36 -18.19 1.74
C ALA A 111 -2.00 -17.67 3.04
N VAL A 112 -1.35 -16.74 3.73
CA VAL A 112 -1.86 -16.13 4.96
C VAL A 112 -2.51 -14.78 4.68
N ASP A 113 -3.56 -14.46 5.45
CA ASP A 113 -4.08 -13.10 5.49
C ASP A 113 -3.12 -12.24 6.34
N LEU A 114 -2.31 -11.43 5.67
CA LEU A 114 -1.41 -10.47 6.33
C LEU A 114 -2.16 -9.40 7.12
N ALA A 115 -3.41 -9.10 6.74
CA ALA A 115 -4.20 -8.07 7.39
C ALA A 115 -4.87 -8.55 8.68
N ASP A 116 -5.01 -9.87 8.84
CA ASP A 116 -5.60 -10.50 10.02
C ASP A 116 -4.62 -10.55 11.20
N ASP A 117 -5.17 -10.70 12.41
CA ASP A 117 -4.42 -10.72 13.65
C ASP A 117 -3.65 -12.03 13.90
N GLY A 118 -3.96 -13.10 13.16
CA GLY A 118 -3.40 -14.43 13.38
C GLY A 118 -1.94 -14.63 12.97
N ALA A 119 -1.56 -14.23 11.75
CA ALA A 119 -0.25 -14.58 11.17
C ALA A 119 0.77 -13.43 11.18
N GLY A 120 0.30 -12.19 10.97
CA GLY A 120 1.15 -11.01 10.92
C GLY A 120 1.64 -10.56 12.30
N VAL A 121 2.78 -9.89 12.33
CA VAL A 121 3.29 -9.18 13.51
C VAL A 121 2.93 -7.71 13.34
N ALA A 122 2.09 -7.19 14.23
CA ALA A 122 1.82 -5.75 14.26
C ALA A 122 3.07 -4.97 14.66
N LEU A 123 3.30 -3.84 14.00
CA LEU A 123 4.42 -2.95 14.30
C LEU A 123 4.54 -2.66 15.80
N GLY A 124 5.77 -2.79 16.30
CA GLY A 124 6.13 -2.55 17.69
C GLY A 124 6.02 -3.76 18.61
N ARG A 125 5.47 -4.88 18.14
CA ARG A 125 5.23 -6.07 19.00
C ARG A 125 6.52 -6.60 19.63
N PHE A 126 7.63 -6.63 18.88
CA PHE A 126 8.92 -7.14 19.37
C PHE A 126 9.97 -6.04 19.56
N THR A 127 9.83 -4.91 18.86
CA THR A 127 10.80 -3.79 18.89
C THR A 127 10.42 -2.70 19.88
N GLY A 128 9.16 -2.63 20.32
CA GLY A 128 8.63 -1.53 21.11
C GLY A 128 8.37 -0.24 20.32
N ALA A 129 8.51 -0.25 18.99
CA ALA A 129 8.18 0.90 18.15
C ALA A 129 6.71 1.32 18.35
N ALA A 130 6.46 2.62 18.37
CA ALA A 130 5.11 3.18 18.50
C ALA A 130 4.67 3.80 17.17
N MET A 131 3.42 3.56 16.79
CA MET A 131 2.78 4.21 15.65
C MET A 131 1.40 4.71 16.09
N GLN A 132 1.08 5.94 15.68
CA GLN A 132 -0.25 6.50 15.83
C GLN A 132 -1.14 5.98 14.70
N THR A 133 -2.35 5.58 15.06
CA THR A 133 -3.39 5.09 14.13
C THR A 133 -4.69 5.77 14.48
N GLY A 134 -5.58 5.98 13.52
CA GLY A 134 -6.89 6.56 13.77
C GLY A 134 -7.38 7.45 12.64
N GLU A 135 -8.06 8.54 13.00
CA GLU A 135 -8.75 9.40 12.04
C GLU A 135 -7.83 10.41 11.33
N GLY A 136 -8.29 10.88 10.17
CA GLY A 136 -7.61 11.91 9.39
C GLY A 136 -6.58 11.34 8.41
N ALA A 137 -5.34 11.82 8.52
CA ALA A 137 -4.25 11.43 7.62
C ALA A 137 -3.44 10.22 8.14
N LEU A 138 -3.84 9.63 9.27
CA LEU A 138 -3.15 8.49 9.87
C LEU A 138 -3.61 7.17 9.25
N PRO A 139 -2.78 6.12 9.29
CA PRO A 139 -3.22 4.76 9.00
C PRO A 139 -4.38 4.35 9.90
N MET A 140 -5.37 3.66 9.34
CA MET A 140 -6.55 3.22 10.09
C MET A 140 -6.24 2.17 11.16
N ARG A 141 -5.13 1.43 10.99
CA ARG A 141 -4.65 0.41 11.92
C ARG A 141 -3.15 0.23 11.74
N ARG A 142 -2.50 -0.45 12.69
CA ARG A 142 -1.05 -0.68 12.63
C ARG A 142 -0.70 -1.60 11.45
N PRO A 143 0.39 -1.30 10.72
CA PRO A 143 0.90 -2.18 9.69
C PRO A 143 1.43 -3.46 10.31
N ARG A 144 1.51 -4.51 9.49
CA ARG A 144 1.87 -5.86 9.92
C ARG A 144 2.94 -6.43 9.01
N TYR A 145 3.78 -7.32 9.54
CA TYR A 145 4.79 -8.00 8.75
C TYR A 145 4.88 -9.49 9.06
N ILE A 146 5.40 -10.24 8.11
CA ILE A 146 5.87 -11.61 8.30
C ILE A 146 7.31 -11.72 7.81
N ILE A 147 8.03 -12.70 8.36
CA ILE A 147 9.41 -13.01 8.03
C ILE A 147 9.46 -14.45 7.55
N GLU A 148 10.04 -14.63 6.38
CA GLU A 148 10.38 -15.92 5.83
C GLU A 148 11.90 -16.05 5.76
N ARG A 149 12.44 -17.25 5.92
CA ARG A 149 13.86 -17.50 5.68
C ARG A 149 14.05 -18.27 4.37
N ARG A 150 14.98 -17.81 3.54
CA ARG A 150 15.22 -18.36 2.21
C ARG A 150 16.68 -18.80 2.06
N PRO A 151 16.93 -20.03 1.59
CA PRO A 151 18.29 -20.45 1.28
C PRO A 151 18.81 -19.64 0.08
N TYR A 152 20.10 -19.33 0.10
CA TYR A 152 20.83 -18.67 -0.95
C TYR A 152 22.22 -19.29 -1.07
N HIS A 153 22.61 -19.59 -2.30
CA HIS A 153 23.93 -20.09 -2.66
C HIS A 153 24.63 -18.99 -3.45
N ARG A 154 25.90 -18.75 -3.18
CA ARG A 154 26.69 -17.83 -4.00
C ARG A 154 26.94 -18.46 -5.37
N PRO A 155 26.92 -17.68 -6.45
CA PRO A 155 27.37 -18.17 -7.74
C PRO A 155 28.79 -18.74 -7.64
N GLY A 156 28.99 -19.98 -8.11
CA GLY A 156 30.28 -20.68 -8.03
C GLY A 156 30.56 -21.44 -6.74
N GLU A 157 29.60 -21.50 -5.81
CA GLU A 157 29.69 -22.31 -4.59
C GLU A 157 29.54 -23.81 -4.91
N GLU A 158 30.32 -24.66 -4.24
CA GLU A 158 30.34 -26.11 -4.49
C GLU A 158 28.99 -26.76 -4.12
N ALA A 159 28.54 -27.69 -4.96
CA ALA A 159 27.35 -28.47 -4.70
C ALA A 159 27.54 -29.31 -3.42
N GLY A 160 26.71 -29.05 -2.40
CA GLY A 160 26.79 -29.71 -1.09
C GLY A 160 27.26 -28.80 0.05
N THR A 161 27.73 -27.58 -0.25
CA THR A 161 27.95 -26.56 0.78
C THR A 161 26.64 -26.21 1.47
N ALA A 162 26.65 -26.10 2.80
CA ALA A 162 25.45 -25.71 3.54
C ALA A 162 24.96 -24.33 3.04
N PRO A 163 23.66 -24.19 2.70
CA PRO A 163 23.15 -22.95 2.17
C PRO A 163 23.30 -21.83 3.18
N ARG A 164 23.68 -20.64 2.68
CA ARG A 164 23.50 -19.40 3.42
C ARG A 164 22.02 -19.05 3.43
N PHE A 165 21.62 -18.14 4.31
CA PHE A 165 20.23 -17.72 4.39
C PHE A 165 20.11 -16.19 4.32
N TYR A 166 18.99 -15.74 3.76
CA TYR A 166 18.50 -14.38 3.92
C TYR A 166 17.05 -14.43 4.39
N TYR A 167 16.62 -13.34 5.01
CA TYR A 167 15.24 -13.15 5.41
C TYR A 167 14.51 -12.42 4.30
N ARG A 168 13.35 -12.91 3.93
CA ARG A 168 12.39 -12.19 3.10
C ARG A 168 11.31 -11.66 4.02
N VAL A 169 11.21 -10.34 4.12
CA VAL A 169 10.16 -9.69 4.89
C VAL A 169 9.06 -9.30 3.93
N THR A 170 7.82 -9.63 4.28
CA THR A 170 6.64 -9.10 3.59
C THR A 170 5.83 -8.29 4.58
N ALA A 171 5.60 -7.01 4.28
CA ALA A 171 4.86 -6.10 5.14
C ALA A 171 3.63 -5.57 4.42
N ILE A 172 2.52 -5.46 5.15
CA ILE A 172 1.30 -4.80 4.73
C ILE A 172 1.13 -3.49 5.51
N GLY A 173 0.96 -2.40 4.77
CA GLY A 173 0.59 -1.10 5.30
C GLY A 173 -0.84 -0.72 4.95
N PHE A 174 -1.46 0.07 5.83
CA PHE A 174 -2.86 0.46 5.70
C PHE A 174 -2.96 1.97 5.46
N GLY A 175 -3.84 2.35 4.54
CA GLY A 175 -4.23 3.74 4.35
C GLY A 175 -5.14 4.24 5.46
N ASN A 176 -5.64 5.46 5.28
CA ASN A 176 -6.64 6.08 6.16
C ASN A 176 -8.08 5.60 5.90
N ARG A 177 -8.31 4.81 4.85
CA ARG A 177 -9.61 4.26 4.46
C ARG A 177 -9.56 2.74 4.35
N GLU A 178 -10.69 2.12 4.66
CA GLU A 178 -10.84 0.69 4.48
C GLU A 178 -10.63 0.27 3.01
N GLY A 179 -9.97 -0.86 2.81
CA GLY A 179 -9.64 -1.38 1.48
C GLY A 179 -8.40 -0.75 0.82
N VAL A 180 -7.84 0.34 1.35
CA VAL A 180 -6.56 0.88 0.86
C VAL A 180 -5.40 0.25 1.63
N HIS A 181 -4.68 -0.63 0.96
CA HIS A 181 -3.49 -1.29 1.52
C HIS A 181 -2.39 -1.40 0.48
N VAL A 182 -1.15 -1.45 0.96
CA VAL A 182 0.05 -1.65 0.15
C VAL A 182 0.84 -2.78 0.77
N VAL A 183 1.30 -3.73 -0.06
CA VAL A 183 2.19 -4.79 0.36
C VAL A 183 3.58 -4.53 -0.22
N LEU A 184 4.59 -4.50 0.63
CA LEU A 184 5.99 -4.38 0.25
C LEU A 184 6.75 -5.64 0.65
N GLN A 185 7.80 -5.94 -0.10
CA GLN A 185 8.66 -7.08 0.17
C GLN A 185 10.12 -6.65 0.08
N SER A 186 10.92 -6.98 1.10
CA SER A 186 12.37 -6.76 1.11
C SER A 186 13.11 -8.06 1.39
N ALA A 187 14.38 -8.09 0.99
CA ALA A 187 15.31 -9.16 1.33
C ALA A 187 16.40 -8.59 2.23
N TRP A 188 16.54 -9.17 3.42
CA TRP A 188 17.46 -8.72 4.46
C TRP A 188 18.46 -9.82 4.81
N ARG A 189 19.73 -9.47 4.94
CA ARG A 189 20.78 -10.37 5.45
C ARG A 189 21.47 -9.68 6.61
N ARG A 190 21.63 -10.39 7.74
CA ARG A 190 22.33 -9.84 8.89
C ARG A 190 23.80 -9.54 8.52
N PRO A 191 24.36 -8.42 8.97
CA PRO A 191 25.79 -8.16 8.84
C PRO A 191 26.58 -9.27 9.55
N GLY A 192 27.46 -9.97 8.83
CA GLY A 192 28.28 -11.06 9.36
C GLY A 192 27.83 -12.47 8.96
N ASP A 193 26.61 -12.63 8.44
CA ASP A 193 26.09 -13.92 7.94
C ASP A 193 26.50 -14.22 6.47
#